data_AF-A0A7S4HFK0-F1
#
_entry.id   AF-A0A7S4HFK0-F1
#
_cell.length_a   1.000
_cell.length_b   1.000
_cell.length_c   1.000
_cell.angle_alpha   90.00
_cell.angle_beta   90.00
_cell.angle_gamma   90.00
#
_symmetry.space_group_name_H-M   'P 1'
#
loop_
_entity.id
_entity.type
_entity.pdbx_description
1 polymer ?
#
loop_
_entity_poly.entity_id
_entity_poly.type
_entity_poly.pdbx_seq_one_letter_code
_entity_poly.pdbx_strand_id
1 'polypeptide(L)'
;TKEYVAATAANQQAASDYHASDYVFRGSIVGPITNKDVVETQKGFNLLSAYPDIDRGIFGYQIDPQNPYRCFFFERWTGTMTGTINIGSLISLPPTGKRVECPIHITSIVWNPDGKIAY
;
A
#
# COMPACT_ATOMS: atom_id res chain seq x y z
N THR A 1 -3.84 -12.41 -4.96
CA THR A 1 -2.80 -11.64 -4.23
C THR A 1 -1.55 -11.33 -5.03
N LYS A 2 -0.80 -12.31 -5.55
CA LYS A 2 0.48 -12.04 -6.25
C LYS A 2 0.33 -11.10 -7.44
N GLU A 3 -0.73 -11.27 -8.23
CA GLU A 3 -1.05 -10.38 -9.36
C GLU A 3 -1.32 -8.94 -8.92
N TYR A 4 -2.15 -8.74 -7.89
CA TYR A 4 -2.40 -7.43 -7.30
C TYR A 4 -1.11 -6.76 -6.81
N VAL A 5 -0.25 -7.52 -6.13
CA VAL A 5 1.04 -7.01 -5.67
C VAL A 5 1.91 -6.55 -6.85
N ALA A 6 1.99 -7.34 -7.91
CA ALA A 6 2.74 -6.99 -9.11
C ALA A 6 2.16 -5.74 -9.80
N ALA A 7 0.83 -5.66 -9.93
CA ALA A 7 0.14 -4.52 -10.54
C ALA A 7 0.35 -3.22 -9.77
N THR A 8 0.39 -3.28 -8.43
CA THR A 8 0.50 -2.11 -7.56
C THR A 8 1.94 -1.68 -7.27
N ALA A 9 2.94 -2.49 -7.63
CA ALA A 9 4.36 -2.18 -7.37
C ALA A 9 4.84 -0.91 -8.08
N ALA A 10 4.32 -0.63 -9.28
CA ALA A 10 4.74 0.51 -10.10
C ALA A 10 3.64 1.56 -10.31
N ASN A 11 2.38 1.24 -9.99
CA ASN A 11 1.24 2.10 -10.26
C ASN A 11 0.19 1.99 -9.16
N GLN A 12 0.09 3.02 -8.30
CA GLN A 12 -0.90 3.08 -7.23
C GLN A 12 -2.34 3.11 -7.76
N GLN A 13 -2.58 3.63 -8.99
CA GLN A 13 -3.91 3.67 -9.59
C GLN A 13 -4.44 2.28 -9.93
N ALA A 14 -3.55 1.30 -10.17
CA ALA A 14 -3.93 -0.09 -10.44
C ALA A 14 -4.62 -0.75 -9.23
N ALA A 15 -4.44 -0.23 -8.00
CA ALA A 15 -5.11 -0.76 -6.82
C ALA A 15 -6.64 -0.61 -6.91
N SER A 16 -7.12 0.46 -7.55
CA SER A 16 -8.55 0.77 -7.64
C SER A 16 -9.34 -0.34 -8.35
N ASP A 17 -8.76 -0.94 -9.38
CA ASP A 17 -9.39 -2.02 -10.16
C ASP A 17 -9.56 -3.30 -9.34
N TYR A 18 -8.80 -3.48 -8.26
CA TYR A 18 -8.89 -4.65 -7.39
C TYR A 18 -9.80 -4.44 -6.17
N HIS A 19 -10.18 -3.21 -5.81
CA HIS A 19 -11.04 -2.96 -4.66
C HIS A 19 -12.53 -3.21 -4.99
N ALA A 20 -13.28 -3.79 -4.05
CA ALA A 20 -14.73 -3.90 -4.15
C ALA A 20 -15.40 -2.52 -4.11
N SER A 21 -16.63 -2.40 -4.62
CA SER A 21 -17.37 -1.13 -4.62
C SER A 21 -17.65 -0.60 -3.22
N ASP A 22 -17.76 -1.48 -2.24
CA ASP A 22 -18.00 -1.21 -0.82
C ASP A 22 -16.71 -1.32 0.03
N TYR A 23 -15.54 -1.37 -0.61
CA TYR A 23 -14.26 -1.41 0.08
C TYR A 23 -14.07 -0.21 1.02
N VAL A 24 -13.62 -0.50 2.23
CA VAL A 24 -13.29 0.50 3.26
C VAL A 24 -11.91 0.21 3.82
N PHE A 25 -10.99 1.15 3.65
CA PHE A 25 -9.69 1.08 4.32
C PHE A 25 -9.84 1.42 5.80
N ARG A 26 -9.25 0.57 6.65
CA ARG A 26 -9.19 0.79 8.10
C ARG A 26 -7.75 0.61 8.58
N GLY A 27 -7.03 1.73 8.65
CA GLY A 27 -5.76 1.82 9.38
C GLY A 27 -5.99 2.10 10.86
N SER A 28 -4.93 1.95 11.66
CA SER A 28 -5.00 2.17 13.12
C SER A 28 -5.35 3.62 13.52
N ILE A 29 -5.00 4.59 12.67
CA ILE A 29 -5.26 6.03 12.89
C ILE A 29 -6.18 6.61 11.79
N VAL A 30 -6.17 6.01 10.58
CA VAL A 30 -6.88 6.52 9.41
C VAL A 30 -7.97 5.55 9.00
N GLY A 31 -9.21 6.02 8.93
CA GLY A 31 -10.36 5.24 8.50
C GLY A 31 -11.59 5.48 9.39
N PRO A 32 -12.75 4.96 9.01
CA PRO A 32 -13.04 4.31 7.74
C PRO A 32 -13.04 5.30 6.57
N ILE A 33 -12.34 4.99 5.47
CA ILE A 33 -12.35 5.80 4.24
C ILE A 33 -12.57 4.93 3.00
N THR A 34 -13.20 5.50 1.96
CA THR A 34 -13.55 4.77 0.73
C THR A 34 -12.33 4.51 -0.15
N ASN A 35 -12.44 3.62 -1.14
CA ASN A 35 -11.40 3.42 -2.18
C ASN A 35 -10.97 4.77 -2.82
N LYS A 36 -11.95 5.62 -3.15
CA LYS A 36 -11.67 6.95 -3.72
C LYS A 36 -10.82 7.79 -2.76
N ASP A 37 -11.17 7.81 -1.48
CA ASP A 37 -10.44 8.58 -0.47
C ASP A 37 -9.03 8.03 -0.26
N VAL A 38 -8.83 6.71 -0.33
CA VAL A 38 -7.49 6.09 -0.28
C VAL A 38 -6.62 6.57 -1.44
N VAL A 39 -7.14 6.52 -2.67
CA VAL A 39 -6.41 6.95 -3.86
C VAL A 39 -6.03 8.43 -3.77
N GLU A 40 -6.97 9.30 -3.37
CA GLU A 40 -6.70 10.73 -3.23
C GLU A 40 -5.71 11.03 -2.09
N THR A 41 -5.84 10.33 -0.97
CA THR A 41 -4.91 10.48 0.17
C THR A 41 -3.50 10.04 -0.21
N GLN A 42 -3.36 8.94 -0.96
CA GLN A 42 -2.05 8.43 -1.40
C GLN A 42 -1.39 9.34 -2.44
N LYS A 43 -2.15 9.92 -3.39
CA LYS A 43 -1.65 10.95 -4.31
C LYS A 43 -1.03 12.13 -3.57
N GLY A 44 -1.61 12.50 -2.44
CA GLY A 44 -1.13 13.58 -1.59
C GLY A 44 0.30 13.38 -1.06
N PHE A 45 0.76 12.14 -0.88
CA PHE A 45 2.07 11.87 -0.26
C PHE A 45 3.27 11.95 -1.22
N ASN A 46 3.06 11.86 -2.53
CA ASN A 46 4.12 11.85 -3.55
C ASN A 46 5.19 10.75 -3.33
N LEU A 47 4.81 9.61 -2.75
CA LEU A 47 5.75 8.60 -2.28
C LEU A 47 6.62 7.99 -3.40
N LEU A 48 6.04 7.61 -4.54
CA LEU A 48 6.78 6.96 -5.63
C LEU A 48 7.81 7.91 -6.27
N SER A 49 7.50 9.20 -6.38
CA SER A 49 8.46 10.19 -6.87
C SER A 49 9.53 10.53 -5.82
N ALA A 50 9.17 10.49 -4.53
CA ALA A 50 10.09 10.75 -3.44
C ALA A 50 11.11 9.63 -3.22
N TYR A 51 10.70 8.38 -3.48
CA TYR A 51 11.51 7.16 -3.39
C TYR A 51 11.46 6.40 -4.73
N PRO A 52 12.22 6.82 -5.75
CA PRO A 52 12.17 6.22 -7.08
C PRO A 52 12.72 4.78 -7.12
N ASP A 53 13.54 4.40 -6.14
CA ASP A 53 14.10 3.07 -5.93
C ASP A 53 13.35 2.28 -4.84
N ILE A 54 12.09 2.64 -4.54
CA ILE A 54 11.31 1.96 -3.51
C ILE A 54 11.10 0.48 -3.87
N ASP A 55 11.45 -0.38 -2.91
CA ASP A 55 11.19 -1.81 -2.99
C ASP A 55 10.44 -2.24 -1.73
N ARG A 56 9.32 -2.94 -1.92
CA ARG A 56 8.49 -3.44 -0.83
C ARG A 56 9.05 -4.70 -0.18
N GLY A 57 9.98 -5.41 -0.86
CA GLY A 57 10.65 -6.59 -0.32
C GLY A 57 9.67 -7.66 0.16
N ILE A 58 8.72 -8.06 -0.69
CA ILE A 58 7.57 -8.89 -0.30
C ILE A 58 7.93 -10.38 -0.25
N PHE A 59 7.54 -11.07 0.82
CA PHE A 59 7.78 -12.50 1.00
C PHE A 59 6.73 -13.18 1.89
N GLY A 60 6.79 -14.51 1.97
CA GLY A 60 6.04 -15.30 2.96
C GLY A 60 4.52 -15.23 2.82
N TYR A 61 4.00 -15.30 1.60
CA TYR A 61 2.56 -15.40 1.36
C TYR A 61 1.97 -16.62 2.07
N GLN A 62 0.93 -16.41 2.86
CA GLN A 62 0.23 -17.46 3.58
C GLN A 62 -1.29 -17.22 3.52
N ILE A 63 -2.05 -18.28 3.23
CA ILE A 63 -3.51 -18.24 3.32
C ILE A 63 -3.92 -18.47 4.77
N ASP A 64 -4.90 -17.71 5.24
CA ASP A 64 -5.49 -17.90 6.57
C ASP A 64 -6.19 -19.27 6.65
N PRO A 65 -5.82 -20.15 7.60
CA PRO A 65 -6.46 -21.45 7.77
C PRO A 65 -7.97 -21.38 8.09
N GLN A 66 -8.44 -20.26 8.65
CA GLN A 66 -9.84 -20.05 9.03
C GLN A 66 -10.63 -19.27 7.99
N ASN A 67 -9.96 -18.53 7.09
CA ASN A 67 -10.59 -17.76 6.03
C ASN A 67 -9.85 -17.96 4.70
N PRO A 68 -10.34 -18.83 3.78
CA PRO A 68 -9.65 -19.11 2.53
C PRO A 68 -9.53 -17.91 1.59
N TYR A 69 -10.29 -16.83 1.85
CA TYR A 69 -10.21 -15.59 1.09
C TYR A 69 -9.19 -14.59 1.66
N ARG A 70 -8.57 -14.86 2.81
CA ARG A 70 -7.55 -13.99 3.39
C ARG A 70 -6.15 -14.49 3.06
N CYS A 71 -5.31 -13.58 2.59
CA CYS A 71 -3.88 -13.80 2.38
C CYS A 71 -3.07 -12.82 3.23
N PHE A 72 -2.17 -13.36 4.05
CA PHE A 72 -1.12 -12.61 4.73
C PHE A 72 0.17 -12.64 3.91
N PHE A 73 0.97 -11.59 4.00
CA PHE A 73 2.34 -11.58 3.52
C PHE A 73 3.17 -10.55 4.30
N PHE A 74 4.49 -10.71 4.26
CA PHE A 74 5.43 -9.82 4.92
C PHE A 74 6.03 -8.84 3.91
N GLU A 75 6.35 -7.66 4.38
CA GLU A 75 7.00 -6.60 3.60
C GLU A 75 8.19 -6.02 4.37
N ARG A 76 9.27 -5.69 3.66
CA ARG A 76 10.41 -4.94 4.18
C ARG A 76 10.73 -3.83 3.19
N TRP A 77 10.18 -2.66 3.46
CA TRP A 77 10.32 -1.53 2.53
C TRP A 77 11.71 -0.93 2.61
N THR A 78 12.32 -0.71 1.47
CA THR A 78 13.59 0.02 1.35
C THR A 78 13.48 1.07 0.25
N GLY A 79 14.30 2.12 0.34
CA GLY A 79 14.37 3.15 -0.69
C GLY A 79 15.24 4.32 -0.27
N THR A 80 15.53 5.22 -1.19
CA THR A 80 16.35 6.41 -1.00
C THR A 80 15.50 7.65 -1.25
N MET A 81 15.42 8.55 -0.26
CA MET A 81 14.55 9.73 -0.37
C MET A 81 15.22 10.84 -1.20
N THR A 82 15.09 10.76 -2.52
CA THR A 82 15.65 11.73 -3.47
C THR A 82 14.67 12.82 -3.88
N GLY A 83 13.37 12.64 -3.62
CA GLY A 83 12.34 13.66 -3.83
C GLY A 83 11.66 14.12 -2.55
N THR A 84 10.73 15.05 -2.71
CA THR A 84 9.97 15.66 -1.62
C THR A 84 8.79 14.79 -1.22
N ILE A 85 8.59 14.61 0.10
CA ILE A 85 7.38 14.02 0.67
C ILE A 85 6.44 15.13 1.13
N ASN A 86 5.16 15.02 0.81
CA ASN A 86 4.13 15.93 1.31
C ASN A 86 3.28 15.21 2.35
N ILE A 87 2.99 15.86 3.48
CA ILE A 87 2.07 15.34 4.50
C ILE A 87 0.89 16.29 4.54
N GLY A 88 -0.17 15.91 3.82
CA GLY A 88 -1.29 16.80 3.52
C GLY A 88 -0.84 18.05 2.75
N SER A 89 -1.61 19.13 2.85
CA SER A 89 -1.29 20.42 2.23
C SER A 89 -0.36 21.29 3.08
N LEU A 90 -0.02 20.87 4.31
CA LEU A 90 0.58 21.72 5.32
C LEU A 90 2.09 21.52 5.51
N ILE A 91 2.61 20.33 5.20
CA ILE A 91 4.01 19.99 5.47
C ILE A 91 4.62 19.39 4.22
N SER A 92 5.76 19.96 3.79
CA SER A 92 6.57 19.45 2.70
C SER A 92 7.99 19.20 3.22
N LEU A 93 8.42 17.94 3.18
CA LEU A 93 9.72 17.50 3.68
C LEU A 93 10.72 17.44 2.50
N PRO A 94 11.82 18.20 2.54
CA PRO A 94 12.80 18.21 1.45
C PRO A 94 13.53 16.86 1.36
N PRO A 95 14.07 16.50 0.17
CA PRO A 95 14.85 15.27 0.00
C PRO A 95 16.03 15.23 0.96
N THR A 96 16.25 14.08 1.59
CA THR A 96 17.33 13.89 2.57
C THR A 96 18.52 13.15 1.98
N GLY A 97 18.34 12.47 0.83
CA GLY A 97 19.35 11.60 0.22
C GLY A 97 19.68 10.35 1.04
N LYS A 98 18.96 10.11 2.15
CA LYS A 98 19.21 8.95 3.01
C LYS A 98 18.44 7.73 2.52
N ARG A 99 19.08 6.57 2.63
CA ARG A 99 18.43 5.27 2.46
C ARG A 99 17.66 4.92 3.74
N VAL A 100 16.43 4.48 3.57
CA VAL A 100 15.59 3.92 4.65
C VAL A 100 15.47 2.41 4.47
N GLU A 101 15.46 1.71 5.59
CA GLU A 101 15.01 0.32 5.72
C GLU A 101 13.95 0.29 6.81
N CYS A 102 12.71 0.04 6.43
CA CYS A 102 11.61 -0.07 7.37
C CYS A 102 11.65 -1.44 8.07
N PRO A 103 11.18 -1.52 9.33
CA PRO A 103 10.93 -2.80 9.97
C PRO A 103 10.00 -3.68 9.14
N ILE A 104 10.14 -4.99 9.30
CA ILE A 104 9.22 -5.95 8.69
C ILE A 104 7.82 -5.69 9.24
N HIS A 105 6.85 -5.61 8.36
CA HIS A 105 5.44 -5.56 8.74
C HIS A 105 4.63 -6.58 7.94
N ILE A 106 3.43 -6.88 8.44
CA ILE A 106 2.51 -7.83 7.83
C ILE A 106 1.39 -7.05 7.15
N THR A 107 1.11 -7.42 5.92
CA THR A 107 -0.09 -6.97 5.21
C THR A 107 -1.06 -8.13 5.09
N SER A 108 -2.34 -7.84 5.31
CA SER A 108 -3.45 -8.76 5.15
C SER A 108 -4.36 -8.23 4.06
N ILE A 109 -4.76 -9.09 3.12
CA ILE A 109 -5.79 -8.79 2.12
C ILE A 109 -6.88 -9.84 2.22
N VAL A 110 -8.13 -9.41 2.31
CA VAL A 110 -9.32 -10.26 2.23
C VAL A 110 -9.98 -10.05 0.89
N TRP A 111 -10.07 -11.12 0.11
CA TRP A 111 -10.78 -11.17 -1.15
C TRP A 111 -12.26 -11.48 -0.93
N ASN A 112 -13.12 -11.08 -1.85
CA ASN A 112 -14.49 -11.55 -1.97
C ASN A 112 -14.58 -12.62 -3.09
N PRO A 113 -15.71 -13.33 -3.22
CA PRO A 113 -15.89 -14.35 -4.27
C PRO A 113 -15.75 -13.82 -5.70
N ASP A 114 -15.95 -12.52 -5.92
CA ASP A 114 -15.79 -11.86 -7.23
C ASP A 114 -14.32 -11.52 -7.56
N GLY A 115 -13.38 -11.91 -6.70
CA GLY A 115 -11.95 -11.62 -6.88
C GLY A 115 -11.59 -10.16 -6.62
N LYS A 116 -12.39 -9.44 -5.84
CA LYS A 116 -12.11 -8.06 -5.38
C LYS A 116 -11.71 -8.04 -3.91
N ILE A 117 -10.95 -7.03 -3.50
CA ILE A 117 -10.52 -6.81 -2.13
C ILE A 117 -11.66 -6.16 -1.34
N ALA A 118 -12.08 -6.82 -0.27
CA ALA A 118 -13.07 -6.33 0.68
C ALA A 118 -12.42 -5.57 1.84
N TYR A 119 -11.24 -6.00 2.29
CA TYR A 119 -10.51 -5.44 3.44
C TYR A 119 -9.01 -5.66 3.32
#